data_AF-A0A662HC96-F1
#
_entry.id   AF-A0A662HC96-F1
#
_cell.length_a   1.000
_cell.length_b   1.000
_cell.length_c   1.000
_cell.angle_alpha   90.00
_cell.angle_beta   90.00
_cell.angle_gamma   90.00
#
_symmetry.space_group_name_H-M   'P 1'
#
loop_
_entity.id
_entity.type
_entity.pdbx_description
1 polymer ?
#
loop_
_entity_poly.entity_id
_entity_poly.type
_entity_poly.pdbx_seq_one_letter_code
_entity_poly.pdbx_strand_id
1 'polypeptide(L)'
;MKQLYYVEYVLADVLTLVEQRRISLRGAMSKYFQKHPELEVIKGLARAFALGLLRRYKLLDFISEQLLGIKIEKLKTWEKNLLRAIIYEARFRQISKNRILKASSKLSQIRISKRDLELIQSIEIKSLLRGLDNTRRLSIIYSQPEWVIRYFVNLLGLNEAITLL
;
A
#
# COMPACT_ATOMS: atom_id res chain seq x y z
N MET A 1 -10.41 -19.77 -21.40
CA MET A 1 -10.35 -19.49 -19.94
C MET A 1 -10.53 -18.00 -19.72
N LYS A 2 -11.55 -17.55 -18.98
CA LYS A 2 -11.64 -16.14 -18.55
C LYS A 2 -10.48 -15.87 -17.59
N GLN A 3 -9.57 -14.99 -17.97
CA GLN A 3 -8.48 -14.56 -17.11
C GLN A 3 -9.09 -13.79 -15.93
N LEU A 4 -8.96 -14.34 -14.72
CA LEU A 4 -9.45 -13.67 -13.51
C LEU A 4 -8.51 -12.50 -13.21
N TYR A 5 -8.95 -11.27 -13.47
CA TYR A 5 -8.17 -10.08 -13.17
C TYR A 5 -8.38 -9.68 -11.70
N TYR A 6 -7.35 -9.90 -10.91
CA TYR A 6 -7.26 -9.41 -9.54
C TYR A 6 -7.00 -7.90 -9.58
N VAL A 7 -7.80 -7.12 -8.83
CA VAL A 7 -7.64 -5.66 -8.78
C VAL A 7 -6.25 -5.25 -8.24
N GLU A 8 -5.60 -6.11 -7.48
CA GLU A 8 -4.22 -5.94 -7.00
C GLU A 8 -3.22 -5.90 -8.15
N TYR A 9 -3.44 -6.68 -9.21
CA TYR A 9 -2.58 -6.67 -10.39
C TYR A 9 -2.73 -5.35 -11.15
N VAL A 10 -3.98 -4.89 -11.32
CA VAL A 10 -4.28 -3.57 -11.90
C VAL A 10 -3.59 -2.46 -11.11
N LEU A 11 -3.65 -2.53 -9.77
CA LEU A 11 -2.96 -1.58 -8.90
C LEU A 11 -1.45 -1.66 -9.02
N ALA A 12 -0.89 -2.87 -9.05
CA ALA A 12 0.54 -3.08 -9.21
C ALA A 12 1.03 -2.48 -10.54
N ASP A 13 0.31 -2.70 -11.64
CA ASP A 13 0.63 -2.12 -12.95
C ASP A 13 0.53 -0.59 -12.94
N VAL A 14 -0.58 -0.05 -12.44
CA VAL A 14 -0.82 1.40 -12.41
C VAL A 14 0.22 2.11 -11.53
N LEU A 15 0.48 1.61 -10.32
CA LEU A 15 1.44 2.22 -9.40
C LEU A 15 2.88 2.06 -9.89
N THR A 16 3.18 0.96 -10.58
CA THR A 16 4.47 0.81 -11.27
C THR A 16 4.65 1.87 -12.35
N LEU A 17 3.60 2.15 -13.13
CA LEU A 17 3.62 3.19 -14.14
C LEU A 17 3.81 4.59 -13.53
N VAL A 18 3.16 4.87 -12.40
CA VAL A 18 3.35 6.10 -11.62
C VAL A 18 4.81 6.25 -11.20
N GLU A 19 5.39 5.23 -10.59
CA GLU A 19 6.76 5.30 -10.07
C GLU A 19 7.81 5.38 -11.18
N GLN A 20 7.71 4.55 -12.21
CA GLN A 20 8.72 4.48 -13.28
C GLN A 20 8.69 5.68 -14.22
N ARG A 21 7.49 6.20 -14.54
CA ARG A 21 7.33 7.31 -15.48
C ARG A 21 7.12 8.66 -14.80
N ARG A 22 7.04 8.68 -13.47
CA ARG A 22 6.78 9.88 -12.66
C ARG A 22 5.55 10.66 -13.13
N ILE A 23 4.48 9.94 -13.49
CA ILE A 23 3.21 10.54 -13.89
C ILE A 23 2.18 10.47 -12.76
N SER A 24 1.20 11.36 -12.79
CA SER A 24 0.12 11.34 -11.79
C SER A 24 -0.67 10.03 -11.82
N LEU A 25 -1.24 9.63 -10.66
CA LEU A 25 -2.14 8.48 -10.58
C LEU A 25 -3.29 8.57 -11.59
N ARG A 26 -3.85 9.78 -11.80
CA ARG A 26 -4.89 10.02 -12.80
C ARG A 26 -4.40 9.67 -14.20
N GLY A 27 -3.21 10.13 -14.58
CA GLY A 27 -2.62 9.85 -15.88
C GLY A 27 -2.30 8.37 -16.07
N ALA A 28 -1.75 7.71 -15.05
CA ALA A 28 -1.46 6.29 -15.09
C ALA A 28 -2.73 5.43 -15.23
N MET A 29 -3.77 5.72 -14.44
CA MET A 29 -5.07 5.08 -14.55
C MET A 29 -5.67 5.27 -15.94
N SER A 30 -5.65 6.50 -16.48
CA SER A 30 -6.19 6.76 -17.83
C SER A 30 -5.46 5.95 -18.90
N LYS A 31 -4.13 5.87 -18.84
CA LYS A 31 -3.33 5.08 -19.78
C LYS A 31 -3.59 3.58 -19.64
N TYR A 32 -3.75 3.08 -18.42
CA TYR A 32 -4.02 1.66 -18.18
C TYR A 32 -5.39 1.26 -18.74
N PHE A 33 -6.47 1.97 -18.37
CA PHE A 33 -7.81 1.60 -18.79
C PHE A 33 -8.09 1.86 -20.27
N GLN A 34 -7.39 2.79 -20.92
CA GLN A 34 -7.45 2.92 -22.38
C GLN A 34 -6.90 1.68 -23.08
N LYS A 35 -5.88 1.02 -22.51
CA LYS A 35 -5.31 -0.23 -23.03
C LYS A 35 -6.10 -1.47 -22.65
N HIS A 36 -6.91 -1.37 -21.59
CA HIS A 36 -7.71 -2.46 -21.02
C HIS A 36 -9.19 -2.04 -20.89
N PRO A 37 -9.88 -1.73 -22.01
CA PRO A 37 -11.27 -1.26 -21.98
C PRO A 37 -12.23 -2.25 -21.33
N GLU A 38 -11.93 -3.56 -21.39
CA GLU A 38 -12.68 -4.63 -20.74
C GLU A 38 -12.70 -4.52 -19.21
N LEU A 39 -11.74 -3.79 -18.62
CA LEU A 39 -11.62 -3.59 -17.17
C LEU A 39 -12.24 -2.26 -16.72
N GLU A 40 -12.81 -1.44 -17.61
CA GLU A 40 -13.36 -0.12 -17.26
C GLU A 40 -14.40 -0.19 -16.13
N VAL A 41 -15.16 -1.29 -16.05
CA VAL A 41 -16.15 -1.54 -14.98
C VAL A 41 -15.56 -1.52 -13.57
N ILE A 42 -14.28 -1.88 -13.38
CA ILE A 42 -13.60 -1.86 -12.07
C ILE A 42 -12.80 -0.58 -11.81
N LYS A 43 -12.80 0.40 -12.72
CA LYS A 43 -11.96 1.61 -12.62
C LYS A 43 -12.23 2.45 -11.38
N GLY A 44 -13.49 2.59 -10.99
CA GLY A 44 -13.88 3.28 -9.76
C GLY A 44 -13.28 2.60 -8.52
N LEU A 45 -13.38 1.27 -8.45
CA LEU A 45 -12.80 0.46 -7.39
C LEU A 45 -11.27 0.59 -7.37
N ALA A 46 -10.61 0.45 -8.53
CA ALA A 46 -9.16 0.56 -8.64
C ALA A 46 -8.67 1.94 -8.19
N ARG A 47 -9.37 3.02 -8.55
CA ARG A 47 -9.04 4.39 -8.11
C ARG A 47 -9.18 4.54 -6.61
N ALA A 48 -10.29 4.12 -6.02
CA ALA A 48 -10.52 4.22 -4.59
C ALA A 48 -9.48 3.42 -3.79
N PHE A 49 -9.15 2.22 -4.27
CA PHE A 49 -8.14 1.37 -3.66
C PHE A 49 -6.75 2.01 -3.77
N ALA A 50 -6.32 2.45 -4.96
CA ALA A 50 -5.03 3.12 -5.12
C ALA A 50 -4.87 4.35 -4.21
N LEU A 51 -5.91 5.18 -4.05
CA LEU A 51 -5.90 6.32 -3.13
C LEU A 51 -5.84 5.90 -1.65
N GLY A 52 -6.54 4.82 -1.28
CA GLY A 52 -6.48 4.26 0.07
C GLY A 52 -5.08 3.74 0.42
N LEU A 53 -4.45 3.03 -0.53
CA LEU A 53 -3.11 2.48 -0.45
C LEU A 53 -2.06 3.60 -0.36
N LEU A 54 -2.10 4.57 -1.27
CA LEU A 54 -1.12 5.67 -1.31
C LEU A 54 -1.19 6.58 -0.09
N ARG A 55 -2.33 6.69 0.60
CA ARG A 55 -2.39 7.40 1.89
C ARG A 55 -1.65 6.68 3.02
N ARG A 56 -1.31 5.41 2.83
CA ARG A 56 -0.76 4.52 3.86
C ARG A 56 0.51 3.81 3.43
N TYR A 57 1.13 4.18 2.30
CA TYR A 57 2.21 3.37 1.72
C TYR A 57 3.38 3.17 2.68
N LYS A 58 3.75 4.18 3.48
CA LYS A 58 4.83 4.02 4.47
C LYS A 58 4.45 3.06 5.60
N LEU A 59 3.19 3.10 6.03
CA LEU A 59 2.68 2.14 7.01
C LEU A 59 2.67 0.71 6.44
N LEU A 60 2.29 0.54 5.16
CA LEU A 60 2.32 -0.76 4.50
C LEU A 60 3.75 -1.29 4.36
N ASP A 61 4.69 -0.43 3.98
CA ASP A 61 6.12 -0.76 3.91
C ASP A 61 6.67 -1.14 5.29
N PHE A 62 6.28 -0.39 6.33
CA PHE A 62 6.67 -0.69 7.70
C PHE A 62 6.08 -2.02 8.20
N ILE A 63 4.81 -2.31 7.92
CA ILE A 63 4.18 -3.59 8.25
C ILE A 63 4.92 -4.74 7.54
N SER A 64 5.26 -4.56 6.26
CA SER A 64 6.03 -5.56 5.50
C SER A 64 7.37 -5.87 6.16
N GLU A 65 8.12 -4.83 6.54
CA GLU A 65 9.43 -5.02 7.17
C GLU A 65 9.31 -5.66 8.55
N GLN A 66 8.41 -5.15 9.40
CA GLN A 66 8.32 -5.58 10.80
C GLN A 66 7.65 -6.94 11.00
N LEU A 67 6.65 -7.28 10.20
CA LEU A 67 5.90 -8.54 10.38
C LEU A 67 6.38 -9.65 9.45
N LEU A 68 6.83 -9.30 8.25
CA LEU A 68 7.22 -10.29 7.25
C LEU A 68 8.75 -10.40 7.11
N GLY A 69 9.51 -9.45 7.67
CA GLY A 69 10.96 -9.36 7.43
C GLY A 69 11.29 -8.93 6.01
N ILE A 70 10.31 -8.39 5.26
CA ILE A 70 10.45 -8.08 3.84
C ILE A 70 10.68 -6.59 3.65
N LYS A 71 11.89 -6.25 3.21
CA LYS A 71 12.29 -4.91 2.79
C LYS A 71 11.77 -4.61 1.40
N ILE A 72 10.71 -3.80 1.33
CA ILE A 72 9.96 -3.49 0.09
C ILE A 72 10.86 -2.88 -0.99
N GLU A 73 11.87 -2.11 -0.62
CA GLU A 73 12.83 -1.49 -1.52
C GLU A 73 13.72 -2.48 -2.28
N LYS A 74 13.81 -3.73 -1.79
CA LYS A 74 14.57 -4.81 -2.46
C LYS A 74 13.75 -5.53 -3.54
N LEU A 75 12.45 -5.30 -3.59
CA LEU A 75 11.56 -5.94 -4.56
C LEU A 75 11.55 -5.18 -5.88
N LYS A 76 11.26 -5.89 -6.97
CA LYS A 76 10.94 -5.24 -8.25
C LYS A 76 9.76 -4.30 -8.06
N THR A 77 9.73 -3.18 -8.80
CA THR A 77 8.70 -2.12 -8.65
C THR A 77 7.27 -2.67 -8.65
N TRP A 78 7.00 -3.63 -9.53
CA TRP A 78 5.70 -4.27 -9.62
C TRP A 78 5.38 -5.13 -8.41
N GLU A 79 6.29 -6.00 -7.98
CA GLU A 79 6.11 -6.86 -6.80
C GLU A 79 5.99 -6.04 -5.51
N LYS A 80 6.74 -4.94 -5.39
CA LYS A 80 6.56 -3.96 -4.31
C LYS A 80 5.12 -3.45 -4.26
N ASN A 81 4.58 -3.00 -5.39
CA ASN A 81 3.24 -2.43 -5.43
C ASN A 81 2.15 -3.50 -5.25
N LEU A 82 2.38 -4.73 -5.74
CA LEU A 82 1.54 -5.88 -5.44
C LEU A 82 1.54 -6.19 -3.93
N LEU A 83 2.71 -6.27 -3.29
CA LEU A 83 2.81 -6.55 -1.87
C LEU A 83 2.10 -5.49 -1.02
N ARG A 84 2.26 -4.21 -1.36
CA ARG A 84 1.51 -3.11 -0.71
C ARG A 84 -0.01 -3.32 -0.85
N ALA A 85 -0.49 -3.70 -2.05
CA ALA A 85 -1.91 -3.97 -2.26
C ALA A 85 -2.41 -5.16 -1.42
N ILE A 86 -1.63 -6.23 -1.35
CA ILE A 86 -1.92 -7.43 -0.54
C ILE A 86 -2.01 -7.09 0.96
N ILE A 87 -1.03 -6.35 1.49
CA ILE A 87 -1.03 -5.93 2.90
C ILE A 87 -2.21 -4.98 3.16
N TYR A 88 -2.50 -4.05 2.25
CA TYR A 88 -3.62 -3.12 2.41
C TYR A 88 -4.95 -3.86 2.48
N GLU A 89 -5.19 -4.80 1.57
CA GLU A 89 -6.40 -5.61 1.62
C GLU A 89 -6.49 -6.42 2.90
N ALA A 90 -5.42 -7.12 3.27
CA ALA A 90 -5.39 -7.94 4.48
C ALA A 90 -5.69 -7.11 5.73
N ARG A 91 -5.16 -5.88 5.80
CA ARG A 91 -5.26 -5.02 6.99
C ARG A 91 -6.53 -4.18 7.05
N PHE A 92 -6.96 -3.61 5.93
CA PHE A 92 -7.97 -2.55 5.89
C PHE A 92 -9.24 -2.93 5.15
N ARG A 93 -9.29 -4.13 4.55
CA ARG A 93 -10.48 -4.63 3.85
C ARG A 93 -10.90 -5.97 4.42
N GLN A 94 -12.20 -6.23 4.45
CA GLN A 94 -12.76 -7.51 4.90
C GLN A 94 -12.76 -8.53 3.75
N ILE A 95 -11.59 -8.82 3.18
CA ILE A 95 -11.42 -9.76 2.07
C ILE A 95 -10.97 -11.11 2.60
N SER A 96 -11.48 -12.19 2.01
CA SER A 96 -11.12 -13.54 2.44
C SER A 96 -9.63 -13.82 2.21
N LYS A 97 -8.97 -14.39 3.22
CA LYS A 97 -7.54 -14.77 3.16
C LYS A 97 -7.24 -15.64 1.94
N ASN A 98 -8.12 -16.59 1.60
CA ASN A 98 -7.95 -17.45 0.44
C ASN A 98 -7.89 -16.67 -0.89
N ARG A 99 -8.67 -15.60 -1.03
CA ARG A 99 -8.66 -14.75 -2.22
C ARG A 99 -7.37 -13.92 -2.28
N ILE A 100 -6.92 -13.38 -1.13
CA ILE A 100 -5.65 -12.66 -1.02
C ILE A 100 -4.47 -13.59 -1.34
N LEU A 101 -4.47 -14.82 -0.86
CA LEU A 101 -3.43 -15.82 -1.17
C LEU A 101 -3.36 -16.16 -2.66
N LYS A 102 -4.50 -16.18 -3.36
CA LYS A 102 -4.50 -16.35 -4.82
C LYS A 102 -3.91 -15.13 -5.52
N ALA A 103 -4.21 -13.91 -5.07
CA ALA A 103 -3.62 -12.69 -5.60
C ALA A 103 -2.10 -12.61 -5.30
N SER A 104 -1.65 -13.10 -4.14
CA SER A 104 -0.22 -13.08 -3.80
C SER A 104 0.62 -14.09 -4.59
N SER A 105 -0.01 -15.04 -5.31
CA SER A 105 0.68 -16.08 -6.10
C SER A 105 1.58 -15.54 -7.22
N LYS A 106 1.41 -14.27 -7.62
CA LYS A 106 2.27 -13.58 -8.60
C LYS A 106 3.53 -12.97 -8.01
N LEU A 107 3.68 -12.98 -6.69
CA LEU A 107 4.94 -12.65 -6.04
C LEU A 107 5.92 -13.82 -6.27
N SER A 108 7.01 -13.53 -6.98
CA SER A 108 8.04 -14.48 -7.35
C SER A 108 9.21 -14.51 -6.36
N GLN A 109 9.51 -13.36 -5.74
CA GLN A 109 10.64 -13.24 -4.78
C GLN A 109 10.27 -13.61 -3.35
N ILE A 110 8.98 -13.66 -3.03
CA ILE A 110 8.46 -13.85 -1.67
C ILE A 110 7.21 -14.72 -1.70
N ARG A 111 6.95 -15.44 -0.62
CA ARG A 111 5.74 -16.25 -0.46
C ARG A 111 4.96 -15.80 0.76
N ILE A 112 3.72 -15.41 0.54
CA ILE A 112 2.79 -15.05 1.63
C ILE A 112 2.03 -16.29 2.06
N SER A 113 2.08 -16.61 3.35
CA SER A 113 1.35 -17.70 3.98
C SER A 113 0.04 -17.21 4.61
N LYS A 114 -0.83 -18.15 4.99
CA LYS A 114 -2.05 -17.83 5.75
C LYS A 114 -1.73 -17.21 7.12
N ARG A 115 -0.64 -17.67 7.76
CA ARG A 115 -0.17 -17.16 9.05
C ARG A 115 0.28 -15.69 8.94
N ASP A 116 0.94 -15.32 7.85
CA ASP A 116 1.35 -13.95 7.61
C ASP A 116 0.14 -13.02 7.52
N LEU A 117 -0.90 -13.44 6.78
CA LEU A 117 -2.16 -12.70 6.69
C LEU A 117 -2.87 -12.59 8.05
N GLU A 118 -2.79 -13.63 8.89
CA GLU A 118 -3.31 -13.61 10.26
C GLU A 118 -2.62 -12.58 11.13
N LEU A 119 -1.29 -12.54 11.08
CA LEU A 119 -0.49 -11.55 11.79
C LEU A 119 -0.82 -10.13 11.34
N ILE A 120 -0.90 -9.89 10.03
CA ILE A 120 -1.26 -8.58 9.47
C ILE A 120 -2.66 -8.14 9.93
N GLN A 121 -3.62 -9.09 10.03
CA GLN A 121 -4.98 -8.79 10.44
C GLN A 121 -5.12 -8.48 11.94
N SER A 122 -4.41 -9.23 12.79
CA SER A 122 -4.57 -9.16 14.24
C SER A 122 -3.71 -8.10 14.92
N ILE A 123 -2.63 -7.65 14.28
CA ILE A 123 -1.68 -6.70 14.90
C ILE A 123 -2.31 -5.34 15.20
N GLU A 124 -2.04 -4.82 16.40
CA GLU A 124 -2.33 -3.44 16.75
C GLU A 124 -1.24 -2.52 16.19
N ILE A 125 -1.60 -1.56 15.32
CA ILE A 125 -0.61 -0.65 14.72
C ILE A 125 0.14 0.17 15.78
N LYS A 126 -0.55 0.54 16.87
CA LYS A 126 0.07 1.28 17.98
C LYS A 126 1.18 0.47 18.67
N SER A 127 1.01 -0.85 18.81
CA SER A 127 2.03 -1.70 19.42
C SER A 127 3.24 -1.86 18.49
N LEU A 128 3.01 -1.98 17.18
CA LEU A 128 4.07 -2.08 16.17
C LEU A 128 4.95 -0.82 16.10
N LEU A 129 4.39 0.35 16.44
CA LEU A 129 5.08 1.63 16.42
C LEU A 129 5.71 2.00 17.78
N ARG A 130 5.66 1.10 18.77
CA ARG A 130 6.22 1.36 20.10
C ARG A 130 7.75 1.47 20.03
N GLY A 131 8.31 2.44 20.74
CA GLY A 131 9.76 2.68 20.77
C GLY A 131 10.28 3.58 19.64
N LEU A 132 9.45 3.95 18.67
CA LEU A 132 9.78 4.99 17.69
C LEU A 132 9.55 6.38 18.28
N ASP A 133 10.38 7.35 17.90
CA ASP A 133 10.14 8.74 18.21
C ASP A 133 8.86 9.26 17.52
N ASN A 134 8.30 10.35 18.06
CA ASN A 134 7.05 10.91 17.57
C ASN A 134 7.12 11.31 16.08
N THR A 135 8.23 11.88 15.62
CA THR A 135 8.38 12.31 14.23
C THR A 135 8.33 11.11 13.30
N ARG A 136 9.11 10.07 13.60
CA ARG A 136 9.14 8.84 12.81
C ARG A 136 7.78 8.16 12.79
N ARG A 137 7.14 8.05 13.96
CA ARG A 137 5.80 7.48 14.11
C ARG A 137 4.77 8.19 13.23
N LEU A 138 4.71 9.52 13.28
CA LEU A 138 3.79 10.32 12.46
C LEU A 138 4.11 10.19 10.96
N SER A 139 5.40 10.19 10.59
CA SER A 139 5.82 9.96 9.20
C SER A 139 5.28 8.64 8.66
N ILE A 140 5.32 7.57 9.46
CA ILE A 140 4.79 6.26 9.06
C ILE A 140 3.26 6.28 8.97
N ILE A 141 2.56 6.77 10.01
CA ILE A 141 1.09 6.77 10.08
C ILE A 141 0.48 7.58 8.93
N TYR A 142 0.99 8.78 8.69
CA TYR A 142 0.47 9.72 7.69
C TYR A 142 1.13 9.61 6.33
N SER A 143 2.09 8.68 6.20
CA SER A 143 2.88 8.48 4.98
C SER A 143 3.58 9.74 4.45
N GLN A 144 3.90 10.68 5.33
CA GLN A 144 4.61 11.92 5.00
C GLN A 144 6.11 11.79 5.26
N PRO A 145 6.98 12.48 4.49
CA PRO A 145 8.39 12.62 4.83
C PRO A 145 8.57 13.21 6.24
N GLU A 146 9.57 12.74 6.99
CA GLU A 146 9.80 13.25 8.35
C GLU A 146 10.09 14.76 8.37
N TRP A 147 10.72 15.30 7.33
CA TRP A 147 10.95 16.75 7.24
C TRP A 147 9.63 17.52 7.16
N VAL A 148 8.59 16.98 6.51
CA VAL A 148 7.24 17.57 6.46
C VAL A 148 6.60 17.52 7.84
N ILE A 149 6.73 16.39 8.53
CA ILE A 149 6.24 16.26 9.91
C ILE A 149 6.90 17.29 10.83
N ARG A 150 8.24 17.37 10.81
CA ARG A 150 8.98 18.36 11.61
C ARG A 150 8.57 19.79 11.27
N TYR A 151 8.40 20.09 9.99
CA TYR A 151 7.96 21.39 9.53
C TYR A 151 6.60 21.77 10.14
N PHE A 152 5.59 20.89 10.05
CA PHE A 152 4.27 21.19 10.61
C PHE A 152 4.26 21.26 12.13
N VAL A 153 4.97 20.36 12.82
CA VAL A 153 5.06 20.40 14.28
C VAL A 153 5.72 21.69 14.77
N ASN A 154 6.76 22.16 14.08
CA ASN A 154 7.43 23.41 14.42
C ASN A 154 6.54 24.64 14.14
N LEU A 155 5.72 24.60 13.08
CA LEU A 155 4.86 25.71 12.68
C LEU A 155 3.58 25.83 13.51
N LEU A 156 2.95 24.70 13.83
CA LEU A 156 1.59 24.64 14.38
C LEU A 156 1.52 24.11 15.81
N GLY A 157 2.57 23.44 16.28
CA GLY A 157 2.49 22.58 17.46
C GLY A 157 2.05 21.15 17.10
N LEU A 158 2.23 20.22 18.05
CA LEU A 158 2.02 18.79 17.80
C LEU A 158 0.55 18.44 17.52
N ASN A 159 -0.40 18.99 18.29
CA ASN A 159 -1.80 18.61 18.20
C ASN A 159 -2.42 19.11 16.89
N GLU A 160 -2.16 20.37 16.55
CA GLU A 160 -2.64 21.03 15.34
C GLU A 160 -2.02 20.39 14.09
N ALA A 161 -0.74 20.03 14.13
CA ALA A 161 -0.10 19.27 13.05
C ALA A 161 -0.77 17.90 12.83
N ILE A 162 -1.14 17.19 13.91
CA ILE A 162 -1.84 15.91 13.82
C ILE A 162 -3.25 16.07 13.21
N THR A 163 -3.96 17.16 13.50
CA THR A 163 -5.28 17.44 12.91
C THR A 163 -5.22 17.74 11.42
N LEU A 164 -4.11 18.32 10.93
CA LEU A 164 -3.92 18.65 9.51
C LEU A 164 -3.57 17.45 8.63
N LEU A 165 -2.84 16.47 9.19
CA LEU A 165 -2.27 15.31 8.50
C LEU A 165 -3.28 14.20 8.21
#